data_AF-G3AC46-F1
#
_entry.id   AF-G3AC46-F1
#
_cell.length_a   1.000
_cell.length_b   1.000
_cell.length_c   1.000
_cell.angle_alpha   90.00
_cell.angle_beta   90.00
_cell.angle_gamma   90.00
#
_symmetry.space_group_name_H-M   'P 1'
#
loop_
_entity.id
_entity.type
_entity.pdbx_description
1 polymer ?
#
loop_
_entity_poly.entity_id
_entity_poly.type
_entity_poly.pdbx_seq_one_letter_code
_entity_poly.pdbx_strand_id
1 'polypeptide(L)'
;MTTQQLTPAQHTILAHAIEHTGGKIEWLPDNIKGDARKKVLDSLAKRALITAAGTEWLVSAEGYRALGLDAPQPDESAADAEALRKDAQKAPRTRENSKQA
;
A
#
# COMPACT_ATOMS: atom_id res chain seq x y z
N MET A 1 -9.88 -20.44 -7.28
CA MET A 1 -9.19 -19.75 -6.18
C MET A 1 -7.71 -19.69 -6.51
N THR A 2 -7.32 -18.78 -7.39
CA THR A 2 -5.90 -18.65 -7.80
C THR A 2 -5.30 -17.56 -6.92
N THR A 3 -4.60 -17.96 -5.86
CA THR A 3 -3.82 -17.07 -5.01
C THR A 3 -2.67 -16.52 -5.85
N GLN A 4 -2.95 -15.53 -6.71
CA GLN A 4 -1.92 -14.88 -7.52
C GLN A 4 -0.96 -14.19 -6.56
N GLN A 5 0.22 -14.79 -6.38
CA GLN A 5 1.25 -14.23 -5.53
C GLN A 5 1.59 -12.82 -6.02
N LEU A 6 1.30 -11.85 -5.16
CA LEU A 6 1.77 -10.48 -5.33
C LEU A 6 3.30 -10.47 -5.35
N THR A 7 3.89 -9.77 -6.30
CA THR A 7 5.33 -9.53 -6.26
C THR A 7 5.64 -8.62 -5.07
N PRO A 8 6.89 -8.63 -4.54
CA PRO A 8 7.26 -7.77 -3.41
C PRO A 8 6.95 -6.29 -3.68
N ALA A 9 7.21 -5.82 -4.91
CA ALA A 9 6.91 -4.44 -5.30
C ALA A 9 5.40 -4.13 -5.28
N GLN A 10 4.55 -5.05 -5.73
CA GLN A 10 3.09 -4.86 -5.66
C GLN A 10 2.62 -4.81 -4.21
N HIS A 11 3.15 -5.70 -3.36
CA HIS A 11 2.89 -5.69 -1.92
C HIS A 11 3.24 -4.34 -1.30
N THR A 12 4.45 -3.82 -1.57
CA THR A 12 4.89 -2.52 -1.02
C THR A 12 4.03 -1.37 -1.52
N ILE A 13 3.63 -1.36 -2.80
CA ILE A 13 2.77 -0.31 -3.35
C ILE A 13 1.40 -0.31 -2.64
N LEU A 14 0.76 -1.47 -2.52
CA LEU A 14 -0.55 -1.59 -1.89
C LEU A 14 -0.48 -1.25 -0.39
N ALA A 15 0.50 -1.80 0.32
CA ALA A 15 0.72 -1.51 1.74
C ALA A 15 0.94 -0.01 1.98
N HIS A 16 1.85 0.60 1.21
CA HIS A 16 2.15 2.02 1.35
C HIS A 16 0.93 2.92 1.08
N ALA A 17 0.12 2.59 0.07
CA ALA A 17 -1.12 3.32 -0.19
C ALA A 17 -2.09 3.21 1.00
N ILE A 18 -2.28 2.02 1.56
CA ILE A 18 -3.18 1.85 2.71
C ILE A 18 -2.64 2.57 3.94
N GLU A 19 -1.36 2.41 4.24
CA GLU A 19 -0.72 2.94 5.45
C GLU A 19 -0.56 4.46 5.44
N HIS A 20 -0.30 5.08 4.29
CA HIS A 20 0.04 6.50 4.21
C HIS A 20 -1.09 7.38 3.65
N THR A 21 -2.00 6.83 2.85
CA THR A 21 -2.91 7.62 2.03
C THR A 21 -4.36 7.12 2.08
N GLY A 22 -4.65 6.12 2.93
CA GLY A 22 -5.98 5.54 3.06
C GLY A 22 -6.40 4.72 1.85
N GLY A 23 -5.43 4.17 1.10
CA GLY A 23 -5.64 3.36 -0.09
C GLY A 23 -5.46 4.10 -1.41
N LYS A 24 -4.92 5.33 -1.43
CA LYS A 24 -4.61 6.04 -2.69
C LYS A 24 -3.20 5.74 -3.20
N ILE A 25 -3.09 5.24 -4.43
CA ILE A 25 -1.80 4.92 -5.06
C ILE A 25 -1.19 6.21 -5.65
N GLU A 26 -0.53 6.99 -4.79
CA GLU A 26 0.23 8.18 -5.20
C GLU A 26 1.74 7.93 -5.28
N TRP A 27 2.23 6.94 -4.54
CA TRP A 27 3.65 6.58 -4.48
C TRP A 27 3.94 5.23 -5.12
N LEU A 28 5.09 5.14 -5.80
CA LEU A 28 5.65 3.91 -6.33
C LEU A 28 7.16 3.84 -6.02
N PRO A 29 7.73 2.63 -5.84
CA PRO A 29 9.15 2.47 -5.57
C PRO A 29 10.00 2.89 -6.77
N ASP A 30 11.25 3.31 -6.49
CA ASP A 30 12.17 3.87 -7.49
C ASP A 30 12.52 2.90 -8.64
N ASN A 31 12.33 1.60 -8.45
CA ASN A 31 12.51 0.61 -9.51
C ASN A 31 11.38 0.60 -10.56
N ILE A 32 10.25 1.27 -10.30
CA ILE A 32 9.12 1.40 -11.21
C ILE A 32 9.11 2.84 -11.76
N LYS A 33 9.70 3.03 -12.94
CA LYS A 33 9.78 4.34 -13.61
C LYS A 33 9.22 4.29 -15.04
N GLY A 34 8.75 5.44 -15.51
CA GLY A 34 8.28 5.63 -16.89
C GLY A 34 7.17 4.65 -17.28
N ASP A 35 7.40 3.87 -18.33
CA ASP A 35 6.41 2.91 -18.87
C ASP A 35 6.07 1.77 -17.88
N ALA A 36 7.04 1.36 -17.05
CA ALA A 36 6.83 0.32 -16.05
C ALA A 36 5.73 0.71 -15.04
N ARG A 37 5.62 2.00 -14.69
CA ARG A 37 4.55 2.49 -13.79
C ARG A 37 3.17 2.19 -14.36
N LYS A 38 2.95 2.50 -15.64
CA LYS A 38 1.67 2.24 -16.31
C LYS A 38 1.38 0.75 -16.38
N LYS A 39 2.37 -0.08 -16.71
CA LYS A 39 2.23 -1.55 -16.73
C LYS A 39 1.87 -2.13 -15.37
N VAL A 40 2.48 -1.64 -14.29
CA VAL A 40 2.17 -2.10 -12.92
C VAL A 40 0.73 -1.73 -12.57
N LEU A 41 0.32 -0.48 -12.78
CA LEU A 41 -1.05 -0.03 -12.52
C LEU A 41 -2.07 -0.82 -13.35
N ASP A 42 -1.83 -0.99 -14.65
CA ASP A 42 -2.67 -1.81 -15.54
C ASP A 42 -2.77 -3.26 -15.07
N SER A 43 -1.64 -3.86 -14.63
CA SER A 43 -1.63 -5.23 -14.10
C SER A 43 -2.38 -5.38 -12.77
N LEU A 44 -2.31 -4.37 -11.89
CA LEU A 44 -3.06 -4.35 -10.63
C LEU A 44 -4.55 -4.16 -10.90
N ALA A 45 -4.92 -3.30 -11.85
CA ALA A 45 -6.30 -3.04 -12.25
C ALA A 45 -6.94 -4.25 -12.94
N LYS A 46 -6.21 -4.93 -13.83
CA LYS A 46 -6.66 -6.20 -14.46
C LYS A 46 -6.98 -7.30 -13.45
N ARG A 47 -6.33 -7.24 -12.29
CA ARG A 47 -6.52 -8.17 -11.18
C ARG A 47 -7.53 -7.65 -10.15
N ALA A 48 -8.27 -6.58 -10.46
CA ALA A 48 -9.24 -5.94 -9.56
C ALA A 48 -8.69 -5.50 -8.18
N LEU A 49 -7.36 -5.41 -8.04
CA LEU A 49 -6.70 -5.00 -6.79
C LEU A 49 -6.77 -3.50 -6.56
N ILE A 50 -6.84 -2.74 -7.65
CA ILE A 50 -7.04 -1.29 -7.64
C ILE A 50 -8.18 -0.91 -8.58
N THR A 51 -8.80 0.22 -8.30
CA THR A 51 -9.88 0.85 -9.07
C THR A 51 -9.44 2.24 -9.49
N ALA A 52 -9.75 2.62 -10.74
CA ALA A 52 -9.56 3.98 -11.21
C ALA A 52 -10.60 4.91 -10.57
N ALA A 53 -10.14 5.99 -9.94
CA ALA A 53 -10.97 7.03 -9.33
C ALA A 53 -10.66 8.37 -10.00
N GLY A 54 -11.23 8.57 -11.20
CA GLY A 54 -10.94 9.72 -12.04
C GLY A 54 -9.50 9.67 -12.57
N THR A 55 -8.65 10.55 -12.06
CA THR A 55 -7.22 10.63 -12.43
C THR A 55 -6.33 9.79 -11.51
N GLU A 56 -6.85 9.40 -10.34
CA GLU A 56 -6.10 8.68 -9.32
C GLU A 56 -6.46 7.19 -9.31
N TRP A 57 -5.67 6.40 -8.60
CA TRP A 57 -5.92 4.98 -8.40
C TRP A 57 -6.13 4.70 -6.91
N LEU A 58 -7.18 3.96 -6.59
CA LEU A 58 -7.52 3.56 -5.23
C LEU A 58 -7.39 2.04 -5.09
N VAL A 59 -6.96 1.57 -3.93
CA VAL A 59 -6.97 0.16 -3.58
C VAL A 59 -8.41 -0.30 -3.44
N SER A 60 -8.76 -1.37 -4.16
CA SER A 60 -10.06 -2.00 -4.12
C SER A 60 -10.14 -2.97 -2.93
N ALA A 61 -11.36 -3.38 -2.54
CA ALA A 61 -11.57 -4.37 -1.49
C ALA A 61 -10.75 -5.67 -1.72
N GLU A 62 -10.58 -6.09 -2.98
CA GLU A 62 -9.75 -7.25 -3.30
C GLU A 62 -8.25 -7.00 -3.03
N GLY A 63 -7.77 -5.76 -3.19
CA GLY A 63 -6.43 -5.34 -2.84
C GLY A 63 -6.14 -5.43 -1.33
N TYR A 64 -7.10 -5.00 -0.50
CA TYR A 64 -7.02 -5.19 0.96
C TYR A 64 -6.96 -6.68 1.32
N ARG A 65 -7.87 -7.49 0.75
CA ARG A 65 -7.90 -8.94 0.97
C ARG A 65 -6.64 -9.65 0.50
N ALA A 66 -6.00 -9.16 -0.57
CA ALA A 66 -4.76 -9.72 -1.08
C ALA A 66 -3.56 -9.49 -0.14
N LEU A 67 -3.63 -8.46 0.72
CA LEU A 67 -2.69 -8.24 1.83
C LEU A 67 -3.10 -8.99 3.11
N GLY A 68 -4.24 -9.69 3.10
CA GLY A 68 -4.83 -10.30 4.29
C GLY A 68 -5.46 -9.29 5.26
N LEU A 69 -5.76 -8.08 4.79
CA LEU A 69 -6.45 -7.04 5.55
C LEU A 69 -7.96 -7.12 5.31
N ASP A 70 -8.75 -6.76 6.32
CA ASP A 70 -10.20 -6.60 6.18
C ASP A 70 -10.47 -5.36 5.33
N ALA A 71 -11.33 -5.49 4.32
CA ALA A 71 -11.62 -4.38 3.42
C ALA A 71 -12.51 -3.37 4.15
N PRO A 72 -12.20 -2.06 4.11
CA PRO A 72 -13.02 -1.08 4.79
C PRO A 72 -14.41 -1.08 4.14
N GLN A 73 -15.45 -1.28 4.95
CA GLN A 73 -16.84 -1.24 4.50
C GLN A 73 -17.10 0.13 3.86
N PRO A 74 -17.85 0.21 2.75
CA PRO A 74 -18.06 1.44 1.99
C PRO A 74 -18.69 2.61 2.79
N ASP A 75 -19.13 2.36 4.02
CA ASP A 75 -19.68 3.37 4.95
C ASP A 75 -18.59 4.10 5.77
N GLU A 76 -17.40 3.52 5.98
CA GLU A 76 -16.39 4.02 6.93
C GLU A 76 -15.06 4.48 6.30
N SER A 77 -14.80 4.16 5.02
CA SER A 77 -13.50 4.34 4.36
C SER A 77 -13.01 5.80 4.21
N ALA A 78 -13.85 6.80 4.49
CA ALA A 78 -13.45 8.21 4.47
C ALA A 78 -12.99 8.74 5.85
N ALA A 79 -13.29 8.04 6.95
CA ALA A 79 -13.09 8.55 8.30
C ALA A 79 -11.93 7.88 9.07
N ASP A 80 -11.60 6.62 8.77
CA ASP A 80 -10.70 5.85 9.64
C ASP A 80 -9.20 5.95 9.30
N ALA A 81 -8.83 6.65 8.21
CA ALA A 81 -7.43 6.98 7.91
C ALA A 81 -6.77 7.88 9.00
N GLU A 82 -7.57 8.41 9.93
CA GLU A 82 -7.09 9.21 11.06
C GLU A 82 -6.64 8.34 12.27
N ALA A 83 -7.10 7.08 12.38
CA ALA A 83 -6.89 6.26 13.57
C ALA A 83 -5.52 5.55 13.62
N LEU A 84 -4.92 5.23 12.46
CA LEU A 84 -3.59 4.62 12.36
C LEU A 84 -2.44 5.63 12.50
N ARG A 85 -2.71 6.87 12.93
CA ARG A 85 -1.69 7.89 13.19
C ARG A 85 -1.05 7.80 14.58
N LYS A 86 -1.40 6.78 15.39
CA LYS A 86 -0.92 6.68 16.78
C LYS A 86 0.15 5.62 17.06
N ASP A 87 0.39 4.66 16.18
CA ASP A 87 1.30 3.54 16.49
C ASP A 87 2.65 3.52 15.72
N ALA A 88 2.80 4.27 14.63
CA ALA A 88 4.04 4.25 13.83
C ALA A 88 5.14 5.23 14.30
N GLN A 89 4.97 5.88 15.47
CA GLN A 89 5.98 6.80 16.00
C GLN A 89 6.76 6.20 17.19
N LYS A 90 7.33 5.01 17.00
CA LYS A 90 8.48 4.57 17.80
C LYS A 90 9.53 3.91 16.93
N ALA A 91 10.28 4.74 16.20
CA ALA A 91 11.67 4.43 15.93
C ALA A 91 12.50 4.94 17.13
N PRO A 92 12.93 4.08 18.09
CA PRO A 92 14.03 4.47 18.95
C PRO A 92 15.30 4.40 18.10
N ARG A 93 15.86 5.58 17.82
CA ARG A 93 17.27 5.69 17.44
C ARG A 93 18.10 5.13 18.59
N THR A 94 18.63 3.92 18.43
CA THR A 94 19.75 3.45 19.26
C THR A 94 20.91 3.12 18.36
N ARG A 95 21.65 4.17 17.96
CA ARG A 95 23.07 4.02 17.64
C ARG A 95 23.81 4.15 18.96
N GLU A 96 23.92 3.06 19.71
CA GLU A 96 24.88 2.98 20.80
C GLU A 96 26.06 2.12 20.32
N ASN A 97 27.06 2.82 19.78
CA ASN A 97 28.42 2.34 19.70
C ASN A 97 28.94 2.31 21.14
N SER A 98 28.80 1.16 21.81
CA SER A 98 29.41 0.92 23.11
C SER A 98 30.77 0.24 22.92
N LYS A 99 31.79 0.98 23.34
CA LYS A 99 33.23 0.71 23.41
C LYS A 99 33.63 -0.77 23.49
N GLN A 100 34.53 -1.17 22.58
CA GLN A 100 35.53 -2.20 22.86
C GLN A 100 36.64 -1.61 23.75
N ALA A 101 37.20 -2.50 24.60
CA ALA A 101 38.35 -2.36 25.50
C ALA A 101 38.06 -1.86 26.92
#